data_AF-A0A8H3C1Y8-F1
#
_entry.id   AF-A0A8H3C1Y8-F1
#
_cell.length_a   1.000
_cell.length_b   1.000
_cell.length_c   1.000
_cell.angle_alpha   90.00
_cell.angle_beta   90.00
_cell.angle_gamma   90.00
#
_symmetry.space_group_name_H-M   'P 1'
#
loop_
_entity.id
_entity.type
_entity.pdbx_description
1 polymer ?
#
loop_
_entity_poly.entity_id
_entity_poly.type
_entity_poly.pdbx_seq_one_letter_code
_entity_poly.pdbx_strand_id
1 'polypeptide(L)'
;MISPWMDNGNLSQYVKSRPDVDRWALCIQVAEGLAYIHGIGMVHGDMKATNILVSDDGVVKIGDFGNSVLEECSLRCTATTKVGGGTIRWMARELLVPGHQPGTPVDEDVHEGAITTPEVDRNTKTDVYSLGMTILLTRQLNRRSYRVDYLTMNTKAI
;
A
#
# COMPACT_ATOMS: atom_id res chain seq x y z
N MET A 1 -10.13 -9.50 18.01
CA MET A 1 -9.83 -10.66 17.12
C MET A 1 -8.58 -11.35 17.66
N ILE A 2 -8.52 -12.68 17.63
CA ILE A 2 -7.33 -13.47 17.98
C ILE A 2 -6.81 -14.10 16.68
N SER A 3 -5.53 -13.97 16.38
CA SER A 3 -4.88 -14.52 15.18
C SER A 3 -3.53 -15.12 15.51
N PRO A 4 -3.01 -16.08 14.70
CA PRO A 4 -1.64 -16.58 14.87
C PRO A 4 -0.61 -15.45 14.84
N TRP A 5 0.43 -15.58 15.66
CA TRP A 5 1.55 -14.65 15.70
C TRP A 5 2.49 -14.88 14.50
N MET A 6 3.14 -13.80 14.03
CA MET A 6 4.07 -13.83 12.91
C MET A 6 5.44 -13.37 13.42
N ASP A 7 6.34 -14.31 13.71
CA ASP A 7 7.62 -14.06 14.41
C ASP A 7 8.55 -13.11 13.67
N ASN A 8 8.47 -13.10 12.34
CA ASN A 8 9.28 -12.22 11.49
C ASN A 8 8.68 -10.80 11.35
N GLY A 9 7.58 -10.52 12.04
CA GLY A 9 6.94 -9.20 12.09
C GLY A 9 6.34 -8.79 10.75
N ASN A 10 6.34 -7.47 10.49
CA ASN A 10 5.84 -6.95 9.21
C ASN A 10 6.93 -6.86 8.13
N LEU A 11 6.49 -6.79 6.87
CA LEU A 11 7.35 -6.81 5.69
C LEU A 11 8.40 -5.68 5.71
N SER A 12 8.04 -4.49 6.22
CA SER A 12 8.97 -3.36 6.34
C SER A 12 10.12 -3.66 7.31
N GLN A 13 9.84 -4.28 8.44
CA GLN A 13 10.84 -4.72 9.40
C GLN A 13 11.65 -5.90 8.85
N TYR A 14 10.97 -6.87 8.26
CA TYR A 14 11.59 -8.08 7.70
C TYR A 14 12.67 -7.75 6.66
N VAL A 15 12.33 -6.94 5.65
CA VAL A 15 13.27 -6.54 4.58
C VAL A 15 14.41 -5.65 5.08
N LYS A 16 14.20 -4.87 6.16
CA LYS A 16 15.27 -4.10 6.79
C LYS A 16 16.24 -4.98 7.57
N SER A 17 15.73 -6.02 8.24
CA SER A 17 16.54 -6.96 9.02
C SER A 17 17.32 -7.95 8.15
N ARG A 18 16.83 -8.24 6.94
CA ARG A 18 17.41 -9.22 6.00
C ARG A 18 17.64 -8.56 4.64
N PRO A 19 18.78 -7.86 4.44
CA PRO A 19 19.04 -7.12 3.21
C PRO A 19 19.20 -8.00 1.97
N ASP A 20 19.57 -9.26 2.17
CA ASP A 20 19.83 -10.33 1.21
C ASP A 20 18.58 -11.15 0.81
N VAL A 21 17.44 -10.91 1.46
CA VAL A 21 16.20 -11.62 1.16
C VAL A 21 15.77 -11.43 -0.30
N ASP A 22 15.22 -12.47 -0.92
CA ASP A 22 14.64 -12.38 -2.25
C ASP A 22 13.35 -11.55 -2.22
N ARG A 23 13.51 -10.26 -2.53
CA ARG A 23 12.42 -9.30 -2.57
C ARG A 23 11.45 -9.58 -3.71
N TRP A 24 11.90 -10.22 -4.79
CA TRP A 24 11.01 -10.56 -5.90
C TRP A 24 10.08 -11.69 -5.52
N ALA A 25 10.59 -12.73 -4.87
CA ALA A 25 9.75 -13.78 -4.30
C ALA A 25 8.71 -13.22 -3.32
N LEU A 26 9.10 -12.27 -2.46
CA LEU A 26 8.15 -11.62 -1.55
C LEU A 26 7.09 -10.80 -2.30
N CYS A 27 7.46 -10.05 -3.34
CA CYS A 27 6.49 -9.28 -4.13
C CYS A 27 5.48 -10.18 -4.84
N ILE A 28 5.92 -11.32 -5.35
CA ILE A 28 5.04 -12.33 -5.99
C ILE A 28 4.04 -12.85 -4.96
N GLN A 29 4.47 -13.28 -3.78
CA GLN A 29 3.57 -13.77 -2.74
C GLN A 29 2.53 -12.72 -2.31
N VAL A 30 2.93 -11.45 -2.16
CA VAL A 30 1.99 -10.36 -1.85
C VAL A 30 0.96 -10.20 -2.96
N ALA A 31 1.39 -10.22 -4.23
CA ALA A 31 0.50 -10.08 -5.37
C ALA A 31 -0.48 -11.25 -5.49
N GLU A 32 -0.03 -12.49 -5.26
CA GLU A 32 -0.87 -13.69 -5.22
C GLU A 32 -1.90 -13.61 -4.10
N GLY A 33 -1.50 -13.21 -2.90
CA GLY A 33 -2.42 -13.01 -1.79
C GLY A 33 -3.46 -11.92 -2.06
N LEU A 34 -3.06 -10.82 -2.70
CA LEU A 34 -3.99 -9.75 -3.08
C LEU A 34 -4.95 -10.21 -4.19
N ALA A 35 -4.45 -10.94 -5.19
CA ALA A 35 -5.27 -11.51 -6.24
C ALA A 35 -6.30 -12.50 -5.68
N TYR A 36 -5.95 -13.29 -4.66
CA TYR A 36 -6.88 -14.14 -3.95
C TYR A 36 -7.99 -13.34 -3.24
N ILE A 37 -7.61 -12.29 -2.51
CA ILE A 37 -8.56 -11.39 -1.83
C ILE A 37 -9.54 -10.77 -2.83
N HIS A 38 -9.05 -10.30 -3.97
CA HIS A 38 -9.89 -9.78 -5.05
C HIS A 38 -10.76 -10.86 -5.68
N GLY A 39 -10.25 -12.09 -5.83
CA GLY A 39 -10.99 -13.22 -6.38
C GLY A 39 -12.19 -13.67 -5.54
N ILE A 40 -12.20 -13.37 -4.24
CA ILE A 40 -13.36 -13.59 -3.36
C ILE A 40 -14.26 -12.36 -3.24
N GLY A 41 -14.10 -11.36 -4.12
CA GLY A 41 -14.92 -10.15 -4.15
C GLY A 41 -14.64 -9.17 -3.01
N MET A 42 -13.45 -9.21 -2.41
CA MET A 42 -13.07 -8.33 -1.32
C MET A 42 -11.98 -7.35 -1.78
N VAL A 43 -12.12 -6.08 -1.41
CA VAL A 43 -11.11 -5.02 -1.55
C VAL A 43 -10.49 -4.80 -0.18
N HIS A 44 -9.16 -4.80 -0.08
CA HIS A 44 -8.45 -4.64 1.18
C HIS A 44 -8.56 -3.21 1.74
N GLY A 45 -8.29 -2.20 0.91
CA GLY A 45 -8.52 -0.78 1.22
C GLY A 45 -7.43 -0.06 2.03
N ASP A 46 -6.34 -0.74 2.42
CA ASP A 46 -5.18 -0.16 3.13
C ASP A 46 -3.90 -1.01 2.95
N MET A 47 -3.60 -1.39 1.71
CA MET A 47 -2.41 -2.19 1.39
C MET A 47 -1.12 -1.39 1.66
N LYS A 48 -0.31 -1.86 2.61
CA LYS A 48 0.97 -1.26 2.99
C LYS A 48 1.90 -2.28 3.64
N ALA A 49 3.21 -2.03 3.61
CA ALA A 49 4.22 -2.95 4.15
C ALA A 49 4.06 -3.28 5.65
N THR A 50 3.35 -2.46 6.44
CA THR A 50 3.08 -2.75 7.86
C THR A 50 1.90 -3.70 8.07
N ASN A 51 1.02 -3.82 7.07
CA ASN A 51 -0.16 -4.70 7.09
C ASN A 51 0.12 -6.05 6.40
N ILE A 52 1.35 -6.22 5.91
CA ILE A 52 1.86 -7.46 5.36
C ILE A 52 2.80 -8.05 6.40
N LEU A 53 2.48 -9.24 6.89
CA LEU A 53 3.24 -9.97 7.88
C LEU A 53 4.03 -11.12 7.24
N VAL A 54 5.05 -11.59 7.95
CA VAL A 54 5.89 -12.71 7.51
C VAL A 54 5.94 -13.75 8.62
N SER A 55 5.56 -15.00 8.32
CA SER A 55 5.69 -16.11 9.28
C SER A 55 7.14 -16.53 9.46
N ASP A 56 7.38 -17.38 10.46
CA ASP A 56 8.68 -17.96 10.79
C ASP A 56 9.35 -18.69 9.61
N ASP A 57 8.55 -19.38 8.79
CA ASP A 57 8.95 -20.05 7.55
C ASP A 57 9.18 -19.10 6.35
N GLY A 58 9.01 -17.78 6.53
CA GLY A 58 9.21 -16.78 5.49
C GLY A 58 8.02 -16.61 4.53
N VAL A 59 6.87 -17.19 4.85
CA VAL A 59 5.64 -17.03 4.05
C VAL A 59 4.96 -15.70 4.38
N VAL A 60 4.53 -15.00 3.33
CA VAL A 60 3.83 -13.72 3.45
C VAL A 60 2.36 -13.91 3.79
N LYS A 61 1.84 -13.12 4.73
CA LYS A 61 0.41 -13.07 5.08
C LYS A 61 -0.11 -11.64 5.08
N ILE A 62 -1.20 -11.40 4.35
CA ILE A 62 -1.90 -10.12 4.34
C ILE A 62 -2.83 -10.06 5.56
N GLY A 63 -2.79 -8.94 6.29
CA GLY A 63 -3.59 -8.73 7.49
C GLY A 63 -4.13 -7.31 7.60
N ASP A 64 -4.84 -7.04 8.69
CA ASP A 64 -5.51 -5.75 8.96
C ASP A 64 -6.57 -5.35 7.91
N PHE A 65 -7.69 -6.08 7.96
CA PHE A 65 -8.87 -5.88 7.11
C PHE A 65 -9.83 -4.80 7.64
N GLY A 66 -9.37 -3.89 8.52
CA GLY A 66 -10.22 -2.87 9.14
C GLY A 66 -10.81 -1.86 8.15
N ASN A 67 -10.22 -1.73 6.96
CA ASN A 67 -10.67 -0.87 5.87
C ASN A 67 -11.24 -1.65 4.67
N SER A 68 -11.47 -2.96 4.82
CA SER A 68 -11.87 -3.81 3.72
C SER A 68 -13.35 -3.68 3.38
N VAL A 69 -13.67 -3.85 2.10
CA VAL A 69 -15.02 -3.72 1.55
C VAL A 69 -15.30 -4.95 0.69
N LEU A 70 -16.52 -5.49 0.78
CA LEU A 70 -16.99 -6.55 -0.12
C LEU A 70 -17.72 -5.91 -1.30
N GLU A 71 -17.30 -6.25 -2.52
CA GLU A 71 -17.81 -5.69 -3.77
C GLU A 71 -19.28 -6.07 -4.03
N GLU A 72 -19.73 -7.25 -3.56
CA GLU A 72 -21.11 -7.74 -3.73
C GLU A 72 -22.04 -7.49 -2.53
N CYS A 73 -21.52 -7.14 -1.36
CA CYS A 73 -22.36 -6.84 -0.20
C CYS A 73 -22.78 -5.37 -0.19
N SER A 74 -24.00 -5.11 -0.67
CA SER A 74 -24.73 -3.85 -0.49
C SER A 74 -24.92 -3.43 0.98
N LEU A 75 -24.63 -4.34 1.93
CA LEU A 75 -24.34 -3.98 3.31
C LEU A 75 -22.94 -3.36 3.38
N ARG A 76 -22.84 -2.09 2.97
CA ARG A 76 -21.78 -1.20 3.45
C ARG A 76 -21.78 -1.35 4.97
N CYS A 77 -20.78 -2.02 5.54
CA CYS A 77 -20.54 -2.02 6.99
C CYS A 77 -20.16 -0.58 7.39
N THR A 78 -21.15 0.31 7.40
CA THR A 78 -21.06 1.67 7.85
C THR A 78 -20.90 1.66 9.35
N ALA A 79 -19.66 1.79 9.80
CA ALA A 79 -19.39 2.43 11.09
C ALA A 79 -18.17 3.37 11.05
N THR A 80 -17.23 3.26 10.10
CA THR A 80 -16.04 4.15 10.06
C THR A 80 -15.47 4.50 8.68
N THR A 81 -15.96 3.93 7.57
CA THR A 81 -15.34 4.10 6.24
C THR A 81 -15.68 5.40 5.50
N LYS A 82 -16.44 6.32 6.11
CA LYS A 82 -16.74 7.63 5.50
C LYS A 82 -15.48 8.51 5.54
N VAL A 83 -14.78 8.58 4.40
CA VAL A 83 -13.79 9.60 4.02
C VAL A 83 -12.47 9.64 4.84
N GLY A 84 -12.35 8.91 5.96
CA GLY A 84 -11.23 9.05 6.91
C GLY A 84 -10.45 7.78 7.25
N GLY A 85 -10.20 6.89 6.30
CA GLY A 85 -9.48 5.63 6.55
C GLY A 85 -8.36 5.37 5.54
N GLY A 86 -7.34 4.61 5.93
CA GLY A 86 -6.19 4.29 5.09
C GLY A 86 -5.00 5.24 5.24
N THR A 87 -3.85 4.82 4.74
CA THR A 87 -2.60 5.57 4.91
C THR A 87 -2.30 6.43 3.69
N ILE A 88 -2.41 7.76 3.81
CA ILE A 88 -2.35 8.75 2.71
C ILE A 88 -1.24 8.46 1.66
N ARG A 89 -0.03 8.10 2.11
CA ARG A 89 1.12 7.82 1.22
C ARG A 89 0.89 6.64 0.26
N TRP A 90 -0.01 5.72 0.59
CA TRP A 90 -0.34 4.54 -0.20
C TRP A 90 -1.68 4.66 -0.93
N MET A 91 -2.45 5.73 -0.70
CA MET A 91 -3.76 5.90 -1.31
C MET A 91 -3.65 6.31 -2.78
N ALA A 92 -4.51 5.71 -3.61
CA ALA A 92 -4.64 6.09 -5.01
C ALA A 92 -5.16 7.53 -5.15
N ARG A 93 -4.78 8.22 -6.25
CA ARG A 93 -5.05 9.66 -6.43
C ARG A 93 -6.54 9.97 -6.42
N GLU A 94 -7.34 9.11 -7.01
CA GLU A 94 -8.80 9.21 -7.06
C GLU A 94 -9.43 9.22 -5.66
N LEU A 95 -8.83 8.55 -4.67
CA LEU A 95 -9.30 8.60 -3.28
C LEU A 95 -8.96 9.92 -2.58
N LEU A 96 -7.99 10.68 -3.10
CA LEU A 96 -7.54 11.96 -2.53
C LEU A 96 -8.22 13.16 -3.20
N VAL A 97 -8.57 13.04 -4.48
CA VAL A 97 -9.21 14.09 -5.27
C VAL A 97 -10.42 13.50 -6.01
N PRO A 98 -11.60 13.49 -5.37
CA PRO A 98 -12.83 13.07 -6.03
C PRO A 98 -13.14 14.00 -7.20
N GLY A 99 -13.20 13.46 -8.43
CA GLY A 99 -13.67 14.20 -9.62
C GLY A 99 -12.70 14.39 -10.79
N HIS A 100 -11.46 13.86 -10.73
CA HIS A 100 -10.54 13.96 -11.87
C HIS A 100 -10.41 12.63 -12.63
N GLN A 101 -11.31 12.41 -13.60
CA GLN A 101 -11.13 11.35 -14.59
C GLN A 101 -10.01 11.77 -15.58
N PRO A 102 -9.11 10.87 -16.01
CA PRO A 102 -8.12 11.20 -17.02
C PRO A 102 -8.84 11.44 -18.36
N GLY A 103 -8.88 12.70 -18.82
CA GLY A 103 -9.41 13.07 -20.15
C GLY A 103 -10.56 14.08 -20.18
N THR A 104 -11.04 14.58 -19.04
CA THR A 104 -12.06 15.65 -19.04
C THR A 104 -11.39 17.03 -19.14
N PRO A 105 -11.78 17.90 -20.09
CA PRO A 105 -11.35 19.29 -20.13
C PRO A 105 -11.68 19.98 -18.80
N VAL A 106 -10.76 20.81 -18.31
CA VAL A 106 -10.96 21.68 -17.15
C VAL A 106 -11.81 22.86 -17.61
N ASP A 107 -13.14 22.70 -17.53
CA ASP A 107 -14.04 23.84 -17.61
C ASP A 107 -14.26 24.37 -16.19
N GLU A 108 -13.74 25.57 -15.94
CA GLU A 108 -13.78 26.31 -14.69
C GLU A 108 -15.18 26.88 -14.42
N ASP A 109 -16.18 26.05 -14.13
CA ASP A 109 -17.50 26.55 -13.69
C ASP A 109 -17.95 25.86 -12.40
N VAL A 110 -17.68 26.53 -11.29
CA VAL A 110 -18.12 26.18 -9.93
C VAL A 110 -19.60 26.56 -9.79
N HIS A 111 -20.48 25.58 -9.65
CA HIS A 111 -21.84 25.80 -9.14
C HIS A 111 -21.93 25.31 -7.69
N GLU A 112 -22.11 26.27 -6.77
CA GLU A 112 -22.49 26.03 -5.38
C GLU A 112 -23.94 25.51 -5.34
N GLY A 113 -24.11 24.19 -5.18
CA GLY A 113 -25.44 23.62 -4.96
C GLY A 113 -25.44 22.11 -5.12
N ALA A 114 -25.61 21.40 -4.00
CA ALA A 114 -25.55 19.94 -3.86
C ALA A 114 -24.13 19.35 -3.99
N ILE A 115 -23.38 19.36 -2.88
CA ILE A 115 -22.19 18.52 -2.69
C ILE A 115 -22.65 17.05 -2.62
N THR A 116 -22.94 16.47 -3.77
CA THR A 116 -22.79 15.02 -3.95
C THR A 116 -21.39 14.85 -4.51
N THR A 117 -20.39 14.80 -3.62
CA THR A 117 -19.06 14.34 -3.99
C THR A 117 -19.25 13.02 -4.76
N PRO A 118 -18.70 12.85 -5.97
CA PRO A 118 -18.68 11.52 -6.58
C PRO A 118 -18.04 10.59 -5.54
N GLU A 119 -18.81 9.62 -5.04
CA GLU A 119 -18.32 8.62 -4.11
C GLU A 119 -17.22 7.85 -4.82
N VAL A 120 -15.96 8.24 -4.62
CA VAL A 120 -14.84 7.42 -5.07
C VAL A 120 -14.72 6.28 -4.07
N ASP A 121 -15.41 5.20 -4.38
CA ASP A 121 -15.39 3.98 -3.58
C ASP A 121 -14.07 3.23 -3.78
N ARG A 122 -13.58 2.65 -2.68
CA ARG A 122 -12.47 1.71 -2.70
C ARG A 122 -12.83 0.56 -3.64
N ASN A 123 -11.90 0.25 -4.53
CA ASN A 123 -12.07 -0.82 -5.50
C ASN A 123 -10.75 -1.59 -5.68
N THR A 124 -10.80 -2.69 -6.43
CA THR A 124 -9.63 -3.53 -6.71
C THR A 124 -8.45 -2.75 -7.31
N LYS A 125 -8.71 -1.69 -8.11
CA LYS A 125 -7.66 -0.85 -8.70
C LYS A 125 -6.96 0.02 -7.65
N THR A 126 -7.69 0.51 -6.66
CA THR A 126 -7.09 1.28 -5.55
C THR A 126 -6.09 0.44 -4.75
N ASP A 127 -6.37 -0.84 -4.52
CA ASP A 127 -5.44 -1.77 -3.86
C ASP A 127 -4.19 -2.04 -4.72
N VAL A 128 -4.36 -2.17 -6.04
CA VAL A 128 -3.23 -2.37 -6.98
C VAL A 128 -2.29 -1.17 -6.94
N TYR A 129 -2.82 0.05 -6.86
CA TYR A 129 -1.99 1.25 -6.68
C TYR A 129 -1.20 1.19 -5.37
N SER A 130 -1.89 0.88 -4.26
CA SER A 130 -1.28 0.75 -2.93
C SER A 130 -0.20 -0.35 -2.88
N LEU A 131 -0.39 -1.46 -3.60
CA LEU A 131 0.62 -2.50 -3.79
C LEU A 131 1.86 -1.94 -4.53
N GLY A 132 1.66 -1.20 -5.61
CA GLY A 132 2.74 -0.54 -6.35
C GLY A 132 3.56 0.38 -5.45
N MET A 133 2.90 1.22 -4.64
CA MET A 133 3.56 2.09 -3.67
C MET A 133 4.33 1.31 -2.60
N THR A 134 3.79 0.19 -2.14
CA THR A 134 4.46 -0.70 -1.20
C THR A 134 5.76 -1.26 -1.77
N ILE A 135 5.73 -1.78 -3.00
CA ILE A 135 6.90 -2.34 -3.69
C ILE A 135 7.97 -1.27 -3.96
N LEU A 136 7.57 -0.06 -4.38
CA LEU A 136 8.50 1.04 -4.60
C LEU A 136 9.22 1.48 -3.32
N LEU A 137 8.48 1.58 -2.21
CA LEU A 137 9.05 2.00 -0.93
C LEU A 137 9.99 0.95 -0.34
N THR A 138 9.67 -0.35 -0.44
CA THR A 138 10.59 -1.40 0.03
C THR A 138 11.90 -1.42 -0.75
N ARG A 139 11.88 -1.06 -2.05
CA ARG A 139 13.10 -0.87 -2.87
C ARG A 139 13.96 0.31 -2.38
N GLN A 140 13.34 1.43 -2.00
CA GLN A 140 14.08 2.62 -1.53
C GLN A 140 14.73 2.43 -0.15
N LEU A 141 14.19 1.56 0.70
CA LEU A 141 14.73 1.29 2.05
C LEU A 141 16.13 0.66 2.05
N ASN A 142 16.66 0.21 0.91
CA ASN A 142 18.03 -0.31 0.79
C ASN A 142 19.00 0.61 0.07
N ARG A 143 18.60 1.84 -0.27
CA ARG A 143 19.57 2.87 -0.67
C ARG A 143 20.26 3.42 0.59
N ARG A 144 21.08 2.58 1.24
CA ARG A 144 22.18 3.11 2.06
C ARG A 144 23.09 3.90 1.13
N SER A 145 23.01 5.22 1.26
CA SER A 145 24.10 6.18 1.17
C SER A 145 25.26 5.78 0.25
N TYR A 146 25.15 6.10 -1.04
CA TYR A 146 26.34 6.51 -1.79
C TYR A 146 26.69 7.94 -1.37
N ARG A 147 27.03 8.14 -0.09
CA ARG A 147 27.81 9.32 0.29
C ARG A 147 29.23 8.95 -0.08
N VAL A 148 29.66 9.47 -1.21
CA VAL A 148 31.00 9.23 -1.73
C VAL A 148 32.02 9.62 -0.66
N ASP A 149 32.80 8.64 -0.21
CA ASP A 149 33.98 8.85 0.63
C ASP A 149 35.05 9.57 -0.21
N TYR A 150 34.89 10.87 -0.44
CA TYR A 150 35.93 11.71 -1.05
C TYR A 150 36.98 12.20 -0.03
N LEU A 151 36.93 11.78 1.23
CA LEU A 151 37.80 12.30 2.29
C LEU A 151 38.88 11.36 2.83
N THR A 152 39.03 10.15 2.29
CA THR A 152 40.07 9.20 2.75
C THR A 152 41.16 8.90 1.73
N MET A 153 41.16 9.54 0.56
CA MET A 153 42.22 9.36 -0.46
C MET A 153 43.34 10.41 -0.44
N ASN A 154 43.39 11.33 0.54
CA ASN A 154 44.37 12.42 0.52
C ASN A 154 45.25 12.56 1.78
N THR A 155 45.78 11.44 2.29
CA THR A 155 46.82 11.45 3.35
C THR A 155 48.01 10.52 3.10
N LYS A 156 48.22 10.06 1.85
CA LYS A 156 49.50 9.40 1.47
C LYS A 156 50.00 9.90 0.12
N ALA A 157 50.23 11.20 0.02
CA ALA A 157 51.16 11.80 -0.91
C ALA A 157 51.52 13.19 -0.38
N ILE A 158 52.59 13.23 0.42
CA ILE A 158 53.62 14.26 0.64
C ILE A 158 54.32 13.89 1.96
#